data_AF-A0A9D5U2A0-F1
#
_entry.id   AF-A0A9D5U2A0-F1
#
_cell.length_a   1.000
_cell.length_b   1.000
_cell.length_c   1.000
_cell.angle_alpha   90.00
_cell.angle_beta   90.00
_cell.angle_gamma   90.00
#
_symmetry.space_group_name_H-M   'P 1'
#
loop_
_entity.id
_entity.type
_entity.pdbx_description
1 polymer ?
#
loop_
_entity_poly.entity_id
_entity_poly.type
_entity_poly.pdbx_seq_one_letter_code
_entity_poly.pdbx_strand_id
1 'polypeptide(L)'
;MAAAQAELERAKETRKHLTREAKAKRKVRASTTDPEARIMKMPDGGFRPAYNGQLATDTETGIIVGVEVSNVGSDGGQLTPMLEQLERR
;
A
#
# COMPACT_ATOMS: atom_id res chain seq x y z
N MET A 1 16.07 -36.40 -4.93
CA MET A 1 14.90 -35.49 -5.03
C MET A 1 14.22 -35.25 -3.67
N ALA A 2 14.01 -36.27 -2.82
CA ALA A 2 13.36 -36.09 -1.49
C ALA A 2 14.11 -35.16 -0.50
N ALA A 3 15.45 -35.21 -0.47
CA ALA A 3 16.24 -34.35 0.42
C ALA A 3 16.11 -32.85 0.10
N ALA A 4 16.05 -32.48 -1.17
CA ALA A 4 15.88 -31.10 -1.62
C ALA A 4 14.49 -30.54 -1.28
N GLN A 5 13.46 -31.38 -1.30
CA GLN A 5 12.10 -31.01 -0.88
C GLN A 5 12.02 -30.81 0.63
N ALA A 6 12.67 -31.68 1.42
CA ALA A 6 12.72 -31.55 2.87
C ALA A 6 13.46 -30.28 3.32
N GLU A 7 14.54 -29.91 2.62
CA GLU A 7 15.30 -28.70 2.90
C GLU A 7 14.50 -27.43 2.56
N LEU A 8 13.78 -27.44 1.42
CA LEU A 8 12.90 -26.35 1.02
C LEU A 8 11.75 -26.14 2.03
N GLU A 9 11.15 -27.22 2.54
CA GLU A 9 10.09 -27.11 3.55
C GLU A 9 10.62 -26.59 4.89
N ARG A 10 11.79 -27.06 5.35
CA ARG A 10 12.43 -26.50 6.55
C ARG A 10 12.73 -25.01 6.38
N ALA A 11 13.29 -24.60 5.23
CA ALA A 11 13.56 -23.19 4.94
C ALA A 11 12.28 -22.33 4.93
N LYS A 12 11.18 -22.85 4.39
CA LYS A 12 9.87 -22.19 4.43
C LYS A 12 9.35 -22.07 5.86
N GLU A 13 9.47 -23.11 6.69
CA GLU A 13 9.07 -23.08 8.09
C GLU A 13 9.91 -22.09 8.91
N THR A 14 11.23 -22.09 8.74
CA THR A 14 12.12 -21.13 9.39
C THR A 14 11.76 -19.70 8.97
N ARG A 15 11.52 -19.45 7.68
CA ARG A 15 11.09 -18.13 7.18
C ARG A 15 9.72 -17.72 7.76
N LYS A 16 8.76 -18.65 7.87
CA LYS A 16 7.46 -18.41 8.52
C LYS A 16 7.64 -18.07 10.00
N HIS A 17 8.52 -18.76 10.72
CA HIS A 17 8.80 -18.48 12.13
C HIS A 17 9.44 -17.10 12.32
N LEU A 18 10.50 -16.82 11.56
CA LEU A 18 11.19 -15.53 11.59
C LEU A 18 10.27 -14.35 11.24
N THR A 19 9.39 -14.53 10.25
CA THR A 19 8.40 -13.49 9.89
C THR A 19 7.34 -13.30 10.98
N ARG A 20 6.89 -14.36 11.66
CA ARG A 20 5.97 -14.27 12.81
C ARG A 20 6.60 -13.57 14.00
N GLU A 21 7.83 -13.94 14.38
CA GLU A 21 8.57 -13.29 15.47
C GLU A 21 8.84 -11.81 15.18
N ALA A 22 9.26 -11.48 13.95
CA ALA A 22 9.46 -10.10 13.53
C ALA A 22 8.16 -9.29 13.56
N LYS A 23 7.01 -9.92 13.24
CA LYS A 23 5.69 -9.29 13.33
C LYS A 23 5.27 -9.06 14.79
N ALA A 24 5.54 -10.03 15.69
CA ALA A 24 5.22 -9.93 17.12
C ALA A 24 6.04 -8.85 17.84
N LYS A 25 7.31 -8.63 17.45
CA LYS A 25 8.18 -7.59 18.03
C LYS A 25 7.95 -6.18 17.46
N ARG A 26 7.09 -6.03 16.45
CA ARG A 26 6.90 -4.75 15.77
C ARG A 26 5.97 -3.86 16.60
N LYS A 27 6.47 -2.71 17.05
CA LYS A 27 5.65 -1.64 17.67
C LYS A 27 4.42 -1.34 16.79
N VAL A 28 3.28 -1.08 17.43
CA VAL A 28 2.06 -0.63 16.77
C VAL A 28 2.40 0.58 15.91
N ARG A 29 2.13 0.49 14.61
CA ARG A 29 2.38 1.58 13.64
C ARG A 29 1.07 2.21 13.16
N ALA A 30 0.02 2.17 13.96
CA ALA A 30 -1.23 2.87 13.63
C ALA A 30 -1.08 4.37 13.90
N SER A 31 -1.82 5.20 13.16
CA SER A 31 -1.97 6.60 13.50
C SER A 31 -2.72 6.73 14.83
N THR A 32 -2.25 7.62 15.70
CA THR A 32 -2.90 7.91 16.99
C THR A 32 -3.93 9.03 16.89
N THR A 33 -3.88 9.81 15.80
CA THR A 33 -4.73 10.98 15.58
C THR A 33 -5.85 10.71 14.59
N ASP A 34 -5.70 9.70 13.74
CA ASP A 34 -6.65 9.38 12.67
C ASP A 34 -6.82 7.86 12.53
N PRO A 35 -8.00 7.29 12.85
CA PRO A 35 -8.24 5.86 12.77
C PRO A 35 -8.32 5.30 11.33
N GLU A 36 -8.58 6.15 10.33
CA GLU A 36 -8.74 5.74 8.93
C GLU A 36 -7.41 5.65 8.18
N ALA A 37 -6.37 6.35 8.66
CA ALA A 37 -5.05 6.32 8.06
C ALA A 37 -4.43 4.91 8.10
N ARG A 38 -3.93 4.45 6.94
CA ARG A 38 -3.34 3.11 6.78
C ARG A 38 -1.84 3.19 6.58
N ILE A 39 -1.14 2.12 7.00
CA ILE A 39 0.30 2.00 6.78
C ILE A 39 0.59 1.80 5.30
N MET A 40 1.36 2.71 4.72
CA MET A 40 1.78 2.66 3.32
C MET A 40 3.30 2.66 3.23
N LYS A 41 3.83 2.08 2.14
CA LYS A 41 5.24 2.16 1.80
C LYS A 41 5.51 3.52 1.19
N MET A 42 6.55 4.17 1.67
CA MET A 42 6.96 5.49 1.17
C MET A 42 8.16 5.36 0.22
N PRO A 43 8.43 6.38 -0.62
CA PRO A 43 9.57 6.38 -1.54
C PRO A 43 10.92 6.28 -0.83
N ASP A 44 11.02 6.76 0.41
CA ASP A 44 12.21 6.67 1.26
C ASP A 44 12.45 5.26 1.86
N GLY A 45 11.64 4.27 1.46
CA GLY A 45 11.69 2.90 1.99
C GLY A 45 11.03 2.74 3.37
N GLY A 46 10.54 3.83 3.96
CA GLY A 46 9.82 3.84 5.22
C GLY A 46 8.39 3.30 5.10
N PHE A 47 7.80 3.00 6.25
CA PHE A 47 6.38 2.63 6.37
C PHE A 47 5.75 3.48 7.46
N ARG A 48 4.82 4.35 7.08
CA ARG A 48 4.12 5.28 7.98
C ARG A 48 2.63 5.40 7.60
N PRO A 49 1.76 5.81 8.54
CA PRO A 49 0.37 6.08 8.22
C PRO A 49 0.29 7.18 7.15
N ALA A 50 -0.49 6.95 6.11
CA ALA A 50 -0.66 7.89 5.00
C ALA A 50 -2.00 7.65 4.30
N TYR A 51 -2.29 8.57 3.37
CA TYR A 51 -3.31 8.42 2.33
C TYR A 51 -2.65 8.53 0.97
N ASN A 52 -3.31 7.98 -0.04
CA ASN A 52 -2.91 8.04 -1.43
C ASN A 52 -3.84 9.02 -2.17
N GLY A 53 -3.30 10.16 -2.59
CA GLY A 53 -4.05 11.19 -3.31
C GLY A 53 -3.97 10.98 -4.82
N GLN A 54 -5.10 11.11 -5.51
CA GLN A 54 -5.22 11.04 -6.96
C GLN A 54 -5.68 12.39 -7.51
N LEU A 55 -5.06 12.83 -8.60
CA LEU A 55 -5.32 14.11 -9.23
C LEU A 55 -5.52 13.90 -10.74
N ALA A 56 -6.55 14.51 -11.29
CA ALA A 56 -6.74 14.63 -12.74
C ALA A 56 -6.63 16.09 -13.14
N THR A 57 -5.82 16.35 -14.16
CA THR A 57 -5.53 17.70 -14.66
C THR A 57 -5.96 17.82 -16.11
N ASP A 58 -6.52 18.97 -16.45
CA ASP A 58 -6.70 19.37 -17.84
C ASP A 58 -5.34 19.45 -18.54
N THR A 59 -5.27 18.92 -19.76
CA THR A 59 -3.99 18.73 -20.46
C THR A 59 -3.43 20.02 -21.05
N GLU A 60 -4.28 21.02 -21.34
CA GLU A 60 -3.83 22.28 -21.94
C GLU A 60 -3.44 23.31 -20.88
N THR A 61 -4.23 23.42 -19.82
CA THR A 61 -4.09 24.46 -18.79
C THR A 61 -3.39 24.00 -17.52
N GLY A 62 -3.32 22.68 -17.29
CA GLY A 62 -2.81 22.10 -16.04
C GLY A 62 -3.75 22.29 -14.84
N ILE A 63 -4.98 22.75 -15.07
CA ILE A 63 -5.97 22.95 -14.00
C ILE A 63 -6.42 21.59 -13.48
N ILE A 64 -6.47 21.45 -12.14
CA ILE A 64 -7.00 20.24 -11.50
C ILE A 64 -8.52 20.21 -11.66
N VAL A 65 -9.01 19.19 -12.36
CA VAL A 65 -10.43 18.96 -12.67
C VAL A 65 -11.01 17.76 -11.90
N GLY A 66 -10.17 16.97 -11.24
CA GLY A 66 -10.58 15.87 -10.38
C GLY A 66 -9.59 15.61 -9.25
N VAL A 67 -10.13 15.22 -8.10
CA VAL A 67 -9.39 14.91 -6.87
C VAL A 67 -10.08 13.73 -6.19
N GLU A 68 -9.29 12.77 -5.70
CA GLU A 68 -9.77 11.66 -4.87
C GLU A 68 -8.69 11.31 -3.82
N VAL A 69 -9.11 10.82 -2.65
CA VAL A 69 -8.20 10.37 -1.59
C VAL A 69 -8.55 8.95 -1.20
N SER A 70 -7.60 8.03 -1.37
CA SER A 70 -7.79 6.63 -0.99
C SER A 70 -6.90 6.24 0.19
N ASN A 71 -7.35 5.26 0.97
CA ASN A 71 -6.56 4.64 2.03
C ASN A 71 -5.80 3.39 1.54
N VAL A 72 -5.69 3.21 0.21
CA VAL A 72 -5.02 2.09 -0.43
C VAL A 72 -3.62 2.54 -0.87
N GLY A 73 -2.59 1.87 -0.34
CA GLY A 73 -1.20 2.24 -0.61
C GLY A 73 -0.71 1.98 -2.03
N SER A 74 -1.53 1.38 -2.89
CA SER A 74 -1.29 1.19 -4.31
C SER A 74 -2.21 2.12 -5.10
N ASP A 75 -1.68 2.76 -6.12
CA ASP A 75 -2.44 3.52 -7.13
C ASP A 75 -3.04 2.62 -8.22
N GLY A 76 -2.56 1.37 -8.32
CA GLY A 76 -3.14 0.36 -9.19
C GLY A 76 -4.66 0.25 -9.02
N GLY A 77 -5.38 0.45 -10.11
CA GLY A 77 -6.85 0.43 -10.16
C GLY A 77 -7.54 1.78 -9.90
N GLN A 78 -6.79 2.85 -9.62
CA GLN A 78 -7.38 4.19 -9.38
C GLN A 78 -7.69 4.96 -10.68
N LEU A 79 -7.19 4.52 -11.84
CA LEU A 79 -7.44 5.20 -13.12
C LEU A 79 -8.92 5.20 -13.52
N THR A 80 -9.57 4.03 -13.52
CA THR A 80 -10.98 3.91 -13.93
C THR A 80 -11.90 4.78 -13.06
N PRO A 81 -11.81 4.74 -11.71
CA PRO A 81 -12.59 5.65 -10.87
C PRO A 81 -12.35 7.14 -11.17
N MET A 82 -11.11 7.53 -11.48
CA MET A 82 -10.79 8.92 -11.83
C MET A 82 -11.43 9.34 -13.16
N LEU A 83 -11.43 8.46 -14.17
CA LEU A 83 -12.10 8.74 -15.46
C LEU A 83 -13.61 8.89 -15.29
N GLU A 84 -14.25 7.98 -14.56
CA GLU A 84 -15.68 8.08 -14.26
C GLU A 84 -16.02 9.37 -13.49
N GLN A 85 -15.11 9.84 -12.64
CA GLN A 85 -15.27 11.10 -11.91
C GLN A 85 -15.28 12.30 -12.86
N LEU A 86 -14.47 12.25 -13.93
CA LEU A 86 -14.41 13.30 -14.97
C LEU A 86 -15.66 13.28 -15.84
N GLU A 87 -16.14 12.11 -16.25
CA GLU A 87 -17.34 11.98 -17.09
C GLU A 87 -18.62 12.51 -16.41
N ARG A 88 -18.64 12.57 -15.08
CA ARG A 88 -19.78 13.06 -14.28
C ARG A 88 -19.77 14.57 -14.02
N ARG A 89 -18.75 15.32 -14.46
CA ARG A 89 -18.61 16.77 -14.23
C ARG A 89 -18.85 17.55 -15.51
#